data_AF-A0A6G3Z6U6-F1
#
_entry.id   AF-A0A6G3Z6U6-F1
#
_cell.length_a   1.000
_cell.length_b   1.000
_cell.length_c   1.000
_cell.angle_alpha   90.00
_cell.angle_beta   90.00
_cell.angle_gamma   90.00
#
_symmetry.space_group_name_H-M   'P 1'
#
loop_
_entity.id
_entity.type
_entity.pdbx_description
1 polymer ?
#
loop_
_entity_poly.entity_id
_entity_poly.type
_entity_poly.pdbx_seq_one_letter_code
_entity_poly.pdbx_strand_id
1 'polypeptide(L)'
;MAYWEFLLQKEGDRDWLPLETAHVEISEGRYRIIAHTSYCKIPVEIRLGQLLADQIPPRRKTLRRIGQTNENGLMVVMPFTHLTAGSWTIKCSAIEPDGAAVPQDVWEYGVQLQVLAIESDLDYWDTDL
;
A
#
# COMPACT_ATOMS: atom_id res chain seq x y z
N MET A 1 -15.40 18.95 -0.13
CA MET A 1 -14.61 18.19 0.85
C MET A 1 -13.51 17.48 0.10
N ALA A 2 -12.27 17.52 0.59
CA ALA A 2 -11.21 16.70 0.03
C ALA A 2 -11.44 15.24 0.41
N TYR A 3 -11.23 14.32 -0.52
CA TYR A 3 -11.30 12.88 -0.24
C TYR A 3 -10.05 12.17 -0.76
N TRP A 4 -9.80 11.01 -0.16
CA TRP A 4 -8.72 10.10 -0.53
C TRP A 4 -9.19 8.68 -0.30
N GLU A 5 -9.07 7.82 -1.29
CA GLU A 5 -9.35 6.39 -1.18
C GLU A 5 -8.19 5.59 -1.76
N PHE A 6 -7.92 4.43 -1.16
CA PHE A 6 -7.03 3.43 -1.74
C PHE A 6 -7.87 2.29 -2.29
N LEU A 7 -7.54 1.86 -3.50
CA LEU A 7 -8.15 0.69 -4.14
C LEU A 7 -7.06 -0.37 -4.34
N LEU A 8 -7.30 -1.56 -3.81
CA LEU A 8 -6.43 -2.72 -3.91
C LEU A 8 -6.95 -3.66 -5.00
N GLN A 9 -6.05 -4.21 -5.80
CA GLN A 9 -6.38 -5.30 -6.70
C GLN A 9 -5.31 -6.38 -6.65
N LYS A 10 -5.75 -7.64 -6.54
CA LYS A 10 -4.90 -8.82 -6.66
C LYS A 10 -4.64 -9.14 -8.13
N GLU A 11 -3.44 -9.58 -8.45
CA GLU A 11 -3.09 -10.02 -9.81
C GLU A 11 -3.95 -11.23 -10.21
N GLY A 12 -4.60 -11.16 -11.37
CA GLY A 12 -5.57 -12.16 -11.82
C GLY A 12 -7.03 -11.77 -11.54
N ASP A 13 -7.27 -10.89 -10.57
CA ASP A 13 -8.61 -10.40 -10.27
C ASP A 13 -8.96 -9.18 -11.14
N ARG A 14 -10.25 -9.03 -11.44
CA ARG A 14 -10.78 -7.87 -12.19
C ARG A 14 -11.30 -6.78 -11.27
N ASP A 15 -11.69 -7.15 -10.06
CA ASP A 15 -12.32 -6.25 -9.11
C ASP A 15 -11.29 -5.41 -8.36
N TRP A 16 -11.73 -4.21 -7.97
CA TRP A 16 -10.99 -3.32 -7.10
C TRP A 16 -11.67 -3.30 -5.73
N LEU A 17 -10.90 -3.54 -4.70
CA LEU A 17 -11.37 -3.54 -3.31
C LEU A 17 -11.01 -2.20 -2.66
N PRO A 18 -11.99 -1.39 -2.23
CA PRO A 18 -11.72 -0.19 -1.47
C PRO A 18 -11.17 -0.55 -0.08
N LEU A 19 -10.07 0.09 0.30
CA LEU A 19 -9.49 -0.03 1.63
C LEU A 19 -10.12 1.02 2.54
N GLU A 20 -11.34 0.73 2.99
CA GLU A 20 -12.16 1.65 3.79
C GLU A 20 -11.65 1.82 5.23
N THR A 21 -10.95 0.82 5.74
CA THR A 21 -10.38 0.83 7.10
C THR A 21 -8.89 1.14 7.07
N ALA A 22 -8.40 1.74 8.15
CA ALA A 22 -6.97 1.99 8.33
C ALA A 22 -6.14 0.69 8.47
N HIS A 23 -6.80 -0.44 8.77
CA HIS A 23 -6.19 -1.75 8.96
C HIS A 23 -6.99 -2.79 8.20
N VAL A 24 -6.35 -3.50 7.26
CA VAL A 24 -6.99 -4.51 6.41
C VAL A 24 -6.16 -5.79 6.42
N GLU A 25 -6.82 -6.94 6.54
CA GLU A 25 -6.20 -8.25 6.45
C GLU A 25 -6.34 -8.80 5.02
N ILE A 26 -5.25 -9.25 4.43
CA ILE A 26 -5.22 -9.86 3.08
C ILE A 26 -4.31 -11.09 3.08
N SER A 27 -4.55 -12.03 2.18
CA SER A 27 -3.62 -13.15 1.97
C SER A 27 -2.37 -12.69 1.21
N GLU A 28 -1.26 -13.37 1.41
CA GLU A 28 -0.03 -13.19 0.62
C GLU A 28 -0.31 -13.32 -0.89
N GLY A 29 0.42 -12.54 -1.68
CA GLY A 29 0.28 -12.57 -3.14
C GLY A 29 0.75 -11.29 -3.82
N ARG A 30 0.49 -11.21 -5.12
CA ARG A 30 0.85 -10.04 -5.94
C ARG A 30 -0.31 -9.08 -6.03
N TYR A 31 -0.09 -7.84 -5.58
CA TYR A 31 -1.12 -6.81 -5.50
C TYR A 31 -0.64 -5.50 -6.12
N ARG A 32 -1.58 -4.73 -6.65
CA ARG A 32 -1.39 -3.31 -6.97
C ARG A 32 -2.33 -2.44 -6.16
N ILE A 33 -1.90 -1.23 -5.86
CA ILE A 33 -2.70 -0.21 -5.18
C ILE A 33 -2.73 1.04 -6.04
N ILE A 34 -3.92 1.59 -6.21
CA ILE A 34 -4.12 2.93 -6.76
C ILE A 34 -4.76 3.82 -5.70
N ALA A 35 -4.56 5.12 -5.83
CA ALA A 35 -5.28 6.13 -5.09
C ALA A 35 -6.24 6.87 -6.02
N HIS A 36 -7.39 7.23 -5.48
CA HIS A 36 -8.33 8.17 -6.08
C HIS A 36 -8.61 9.28 -5.08
N THR A 37 -8.43 10.51 -5.52
CA THR A 37 -8.51 11.68 -4.66
C THR A 37 -9.11 12.86 -5.40
N SER A 38 -9.67 13.81 -4.64
CA SER A 38 -10.06 15.12 -5.18
C SER A 38 -8.87 15.98 -5.64
N TYR A 39 -7.62 15.65 -5.29
CA TYR A 39 -6.46 16.44 -5.68
C TYR A 39 -5.90 16.01 -7.04
N CYS A 40 -6.14 16.83 -8.08
CA CYS A 40 -5.70 16.54 -9.46
C CYS A 40 -4.37 17.23 -9.80
N LYS A 41 -3.56 16.57 -10.65
CA LYS A 41 -2.30 17.11 -11.21
C LYS A 41 -1.25 17.51 -10.18
N ILE A 42 -1.30 16.97 -8.96
CA ILE A 42 -0.34 17.30 -7.90
C ILE A 42 0.70 16.20 -7.71
N PRO A 43 1.94 16.55 -7.33
CA PRO A 43 2.91 15.55 -6.94
C PRO A 43 2.60 15.02 -5.53
N VAL A 44 2.88 13.74 -5.30
CA VAL A 44 2.57 13.02 -4.08
C VAL A 44 3.77 12.19 -3.66
N GLU A 45 4.19 12.32 -2.41
CA GLU A 45 5.16 11.40 -1.82
C GLU A 45 4.45 10.11 -1.43
N ILE A 46 5.00 8.97 -1.85
CA ILE A 46 4.53 7.64 -1.51
C ILE A 46 5.60 6.94 -0.68
N ARG A 47 5.21 6.39 0.47
CA ARG A 47 6.06 5.57 1.35
C ARG A 47 5.42 4.21 1.57
N LEU A 48 6.15 3.16 1.22
CA LEU A 48 5.79 1.76 1.48
C LEU A 48 6.78 1.20 2.51
N GLY A 49 6.29 0.73 3.65
CA GLY A 49 7.10 0.17 4.71
C GLY A 49 6.69 -1.25 5.07
N GLN A 50 7.64 -2.17 5.20
CA GLN A 50 7.42 -3.52 5.71
C GLN A 50 8.16 -3.70 7.03
N LEU A 51 7.47 -4.23 8.05
CA LEU A 51 8.09 -4.65 9.31
C LEU A 51 8.53 -6.12 9.20
N LEU A 52 9.85 -6.35 9.31
CA LEU A 52 10.44 -7.68 9.36
C LEU A 52 10.66 -8.07 10.82
N ALA A 53 9.65 -8.71 11.41
CA ALA A 53 9.62 -9.09 12.83
C ALA A 53 10.52 -10.29 13.16
N ASP A 54 10.91 -11.07 12.15
CA ASP A 54 11.76 -12.25 12.22
C ASP A 54 13.26 -11.91 12.38
N GLN A 55 13.65 -10.66 12.13
CA GLN A 55 15.04 -10.21 12.32
C GLN A 55 15.27 -9.70 13.75
N ILE A 56 16.46 -9.96 14.30
CA ILE A 56 16.89 -9.45 15.61
C ILE A 56 18.05 -8.47 15.39
N PRO A 57 17.88 -7.15 15.63
CA PRO A 57 16.63 -6.48 16.00
C PRO A 57 15.65 -6.38 14.82
N PRO A 58 14.33 -6.17 15.08
CA PRO A 58 13.34 -5.99 14.03
C PRO A 58 13.75 -4.88 13.07
N ARG A 59 13.71 -5.18 11.77
CA ARG A 59 14.09 -4.21 10.73
C ARG A 59 12.87 -3.74 9.96
N ARG A 60 12.81 -2.43 9.69
CA ARG A 60 11.82 -1.86 8.78
C ARG A 60 12.45 -1.60 7.42
N LYS A 61 11.94 -2.25 6.38
CA LYS A 61 12.27 -1.89 4.99
C LYS A 61 11.32 -0.79 4.56
N THR A 62 11.84 0.32 4.04
CA THR A 62 11.02 1.41 3.53
C THR A 62 11.44 1.77 2.11
N LEU A 63 10.47 1.83 1.21
CA LEU A 63 10.60 2.36 -0.14
C LEU A 63 9.89 3.73 -0.18
N ARG A 64 10.59 4.73 -0.69
CA ARG A 64 10.04 6.07 -0.94
C ARG A 64 10.05 6.34 -2.44
N ARG A 65 8.98 6.90 -2.97
CA ARG A 65 8.90 7.36 -4.36
C ARG A 65 8.02 8.60 -4.46
N ILE A 66 8.18 9.34 -5.55
CA ILE A 66 7.28 10.42 -5.92
C ILE A 66 6.38 9.94 -7.05
N GLY A 67 5.07 10.11 -6.88
CA GLY A 67 4.07 9.94 -7.92
C GLY A 67 3.41 11.27 -8.25
N GLN A 68 2.53 11.27 -9.26
CA GLN A 68 1.74 12.44 -9.62
C GLN A 68 0.31 11.98 -9.95
N THR A 69 -0.68 12.67 -9.38
CA THR A 69 -2.09 12.42 -9.72
C THR A 69 -2.39 12.96 -11.12
N ASN A 70 -3.24 12.26 -11.86
CA ASN A 70 -3.67 12.72 -13.18
C ASN A 70 -4.83 13.74 -13.08
N GLU A 71 -5.46 14.04 -14.22
CA GLU A 71 -6.56 15.00 -14.31
C GLU A 71 -7.82 14.56 -13.55
N ASN A 72 -7.97 13.25 -13.34
CA ASN A 72 -9.06 12.62 -12.61
C ASN A 72 -8.68 12.33 -11.15
N GLY A 73 -7.54 12.83 -10.67
CA GLY A 73 -7.08 12.56 -9.30
C GLY A 73 -6.68 11.11 -9.05
N LEU A 74 -6.36 10.35 -10.10
CA LEU A 74 -5.91 8.97 -10.01
C LEU A 74 -4.40 8.88 -10.05
N MET A 75 -3.84 7.93 -9.30
CA MET A 75 -2.41 7.65 -9.29
C MET A 75 -2.15 6.20 -8.90
N VAL A 76 -1.15 5.55 -9.53
CA VAL A 76 -0.62 4.29 -9.01
C VAL A 76 0.14 4.59 -7.72
N VAL A 77 -0.15 3.86 -6.64
CA VAL A 77 0.54 3.96 -5.34
C VAL A 77 1.52 2.80 -5.16
N MET A 78 1.18 1.62 -5.66
CA MET A 78 2.05 0.45 -5.67
C MET A 78 1.74 -0.33 -6.96
N PRO A 79 2.72 -0.55 -7.85
CA PRO A 79 2.51 -1.46 -8.98
C PRO A 79 2.33 -2.90 -8.47
N PHE A 80 2.07 -3.86 -9.36
CA PHE A 80 2.01 -5.27 -8.95
C PHE A 80 3.30 -5.68 -8.23
N THR A 81 3.17 -5.86 -6.92
CA THR A 81 4.25 -6.14 -5.99
C THR A 81 3.85 -7.36 -5.18
N HIS A 82 4.77 -8.31 -5.04
CA HIS A 82 4.56 -9.47 -4.18
C HIS A 82 4.64 -9.03 -2.71
N LEU A 83 3.50 -9.06 -2.03
CA LEU A 83 3.40 -8.79 -0.61
C LEU A 83 3.52 -10.10 0.14
N THR A 84 4.65 -10.29 0.80
CA THR A 84 4.87 -11.44 1.70
C THR A 84 4.12 -11.24 3.01
N ALA A 85 3.86 -12.32 3.74
CA ALA A 85 3.31 -12.27 5.09
C ALA A 85 4.02 -11.24 5.98
N GLY A 86 3.24 -10.55 6.82
CA GLY A 86 3.72 -9.53 7.75
C GLY A 86 2.94 -8.22 7.72
N SER A 87 3.44 -7.23 8.47
CA SER A 87 2.81 -5.91 8.57
C SER A 87 3.41 -4.95 7.55
N TRP A 88 2.55 -4.40 6.71
CA TRP A 88 2.87 -3.43 5.67
C TRP A 88 2.17 -2.11 5.93
N THR A 89 2.84 -1.01 5.61
CA THR A 89 2.34 0.36 5.78
C THR A 89 2.45 1.08 4.45
N ILE A 90 1.36 1.66 3.97
CA ILE A 90 1.33 2.50 2.78
C ILE A 90 0.91 3.90 3.21
N LYS A 91 1.69 4.89 2.82
CA LYS A 91 1.40 6.30 3.11
C LYS A 91 1.57 7.14 1.85
N CYS A 92 0.67 8.10 1.69
CA CYS A 92 0.72 9.16 0.69
C CYS A 92 0.64 10.51 1.40
N SER A 93 1.49 11.45 1.03
CA SER A 93 1.47 12.79 1.60
C SER A 93 1.77 13.85 0.55
N ALA A 94 1.39 15.10 0.84
CA ALA A 94 1.86 16.25 0.08
C ALA A 94 3.40 16.29 0.07
N ILE A 95 3.98 16.75 -1.03
CA ILE A 95 5.42 17.05 -1.07
C ILE A 95 5.61 18.46 -0.52
N GLU A 96 6.44 18.59 0.52
CA GLU A 96 6.87 19.90 0.99
C GLU A 96 7.79 20.54 -0.06
N PRO A 97 7.48 21.74 -0.58
CA PRO A 97 8.42 22.46 -1.42
C PRO A 97 9.64 22.86 -0.58
N ASP A 98 10.83 22.54 -1.08
CA ASP A 98 12.09 22.89 -0.41
C ASP A 98 12.18 24.43 -0.28
N GLY A 99 12.09 24.93 0.96
CA GLY A 99 12.29 26.35 1.29
C GLY A 99 11.12 27.32 1.06
N ALA A 100 9.92 26.88 0.67
CA ALA A 100 8.74 27.76 0.59
C ALA A 100 7.79 27.51 1.76
N ALA A 101 7.22 28.60 2.32
CA ALA A 101 6.31 28.57 3.45
C ALA A 101 5.31 27.41 3.36
N VAL A 102 5.29 26.58 4.40
CA VAL A 102 4.42 25.41 4.58
C VAL A 102 3.01 25.74 4.06
N PRO A 103 2.52 25.07 3.00
CA PRO A 103 1.10 25.18 2.66
C PRO A 103 0.30 24.72 3.89
N GLN A 104 -0.68 25.50 4.31
CA GLN A 104 -1.47 25.28 5.52
C GLN A 104 -2.21 23.93 5.59
N ASP A 105 -2.19 23.15 4.51
CA ASP A 105 -2.81 21.83 4.39
C ASP A 105 -1.78 20.74 4.02
N VAL A 106 -0.82 20.47 4.92
CA VAL A 106 0.02 19.26 4.83
C VAL A 106 -0.87 18.06 5.17
N TRP A 107 -1.37 17.38 4.15
CA TRP A 107 -2.16 16.18 4.31
C TRP A 107 -1.29 14.92 4.25
N GLU A 108 -1.67 13.90 5.04
CA GLU A 108 -1.14 12.54 4.99
C GLU A 108 -2.32 11.56 5.03
N TYR A 109 -2.33 10.59 4.12
CA TYR A 109 -3.28 9.48 4.08
C TYR A 109 -2.52 8.17 4.05
N GLY A 110 -2.98 7.18 4.81
CA GLY A 110 -2.30 5.89 4.85
C GLY A 110 -3.17 4.75 5.35
N VAL A 111 -2.71 3.54 5.04
CA VAL A 111 -3.33 2.28 5.41
C VAL A 111 -2.26 1.30 5.87
N GLN A 112 -2.62 0.46 6.83
CA GLN A 112 -1.84 -0.69 7.26
C GLN A 112 -2.48 -1.96 6.70
N LEU A 113 -1.67 -2.79 6.07
CA LEU A 113 -2.07 -4.11 5.60
C LEU A 113 -1.41 -5.16 6.49
N GLN A 114 -2.20 -6.06 7.03
CA GLN A 114 -1.72 -7.28 7.65
C GLN A 114 -1.83 -8.39 6.60
N VAL A 115 -0.68 -8.86 6.13
CA VAL A 115 -0.60 -9.90 5.10
C VAL A 115 -0.44 -11.25 5.79
N LEU A 116 -1.39 -12.15 5.56
CA LEU A 116 -1.42 -13.49 6.11
C LEU A 116 -0.70 -14.46 5.16
N ALA A 117 0.14 -15.34 5.71
CA ALA A 117 0.76 -16.39 4.91
C ALA A 117 -0.33 -17.28 4.31
N ILE A 118 -0.16 -17.66 3.05
CA ILE A 118 -0.94 -18.77 2.49
C ILE A 118 -0.26 -20.04 3.01
N GLU A 119 -0.94 -20.79 3.87
CA GLU A 119 -0.51 -22.15 4.17
C GLU A 119 -0.46 -22.91 2.84
N SER A 120 0.73 -23.38 2.46
CA SER A 120 0.82 -24.25 1.29
C SER A 120 0.08 -25.53 1.67
N ASP A 121 -0.96 -25.89 0.93
CA ASP A 121 -1.63 -27.19 1.00
C ASP A 121 -0.66 -28.32 0.55
N LEU A 122 0.46 -28.47 1.25
CA LEU A 122 1.47 -29.50 1.06
C LEU A 122 1.44 -30.54 2.19
N ASP A 123 0.24 -30.80 2.73
CA ASP A 123 -0.04 -31.93 3.63
C ASP A 123 -1.06 -32.91 3.01
N TYR A 124 -1.04 -33.08 1.69
CA TYR A 124 -1.73 -34.18 1.00
C TYR A 124 -0.68 -34.98 0.23
N TRP A 125 -0.27 -36.12 0.80
CA TRP A 125 0.32 -37.35 0.22
C TRP A 125 1.38 -38.01 1.14
N ASP A 126 1.22 -37.95 2.46
CA ASP A 126 1.93 -38.91 3.34
C ASP A 126 0.95 -39.58 4.29
N THR A 127 0.20 -40.56 3.78
CA THR A 127 -0.08 -41.86 4.44
C THR A 127 -1.07 -42.66 3.61
N ASP A 128 -0.56 -43.42 2.64
CA ASP A 128 -1.15 -44.71 2.30
C ASP A 128 -0.02 -45.75 2.34
N LEU A 129 -0.01 -46.46 3.47
CA LEU A 129 0.45 -47.84 3.76
C LEU A 129 1.35 -48.56 2.73
#